data_AF-A0A933ZXK0-F1
#
_entry.id   AF-A0A933ZXK0-F1
#
_cell.length_a   1.000
_cell.length_b   1.000
_cell.length_c   1.000
_cell.angle_alpha   90.00
_cell.angle_beta   90.00
_cell.angle_gamma   90.00
#
_symmetry.space_group_name_H-M   'P 1'
#
loop_
_entity.id
_entity.type
_entity.pdbx_description
1 polymer ?
#
loop_
_entity_poly.entity_id
_entity_poly.type
_entity_poly.pdbx_seq_one_letter_code
_entity_poly.pdbx_strand_id
1 'polypeptide(L)'
;MDRHSLRDWVGGYERAWRTPDGPELDRALAELFAAGATYLTAPFERPFEGLPAITQMWKAGRQGPDEPFTMAAEIIAADPQQRVGVVRVEVRYGAPPGLVYRDLWILHFDAADKCAAFEEWPFWPPGSRGSYQRGPELPHTEEKIPSASEQAAEGVHLGHVAQ
;
A
#
# COMPACT_ATOMS: atom_id res chain seq x y z
N MET A 1 16.07 -6.56 -9.47
CA MET A 1 15.92 -5.11 -9.24
C MET A 1 17.21 -4.44 -8.72
N ASP A 2 17.89 -3.65 -9.55
CA ASP A 2 18.99 -2.76 -9.12
C ASP A 2 18.52 -1.29 -9.00
N ARG A 3 19.43 -0.37 -8.64
CA ARG A 3 19.09 1.06 -8.47
C ARG A 3 18.60 1.75 -9.74
N HIS A 4 19.06 1.32 -10.92
CA HIS A 4 18.66 1.91 -12.18
C HIS A 4 17.25 1.42 -12.54
N SER A 5 17.04 0.10 -12.52
CA SER A 5 15.72 -0.49 -12.76
C SER A 5 14.67 0.03 -11.76
N LEU A 6 15.05 0.25 -10.50
CA LEU A 6 14.14 0.79 -9.50
C LEU A 6 13.74 2.24 -9.81
N ARG A 7 14.68 3.04 -10.33
CA ARG A 7 14.39 4.41 -10.78
C ARG A 7 13.44 4.40 -11.97
N ASP A 8 13.63 3.46 -12.90
CA ASP A 8 12.74 3.30 -14.06
C ASP A 8 11.35 2.87 -13.63
N TRP A 9 11.26 1.97 -12.64
CA TRP A 9 9.99 1.55 -12.03
C TRP A 9 9.27 2.73 -11.36
N VAL A 10 9.97 3.56 -10.58
CA VAL A 10 9.39 4.76 -9.97
C VAL A 10 8.90 5.76 -11.03
N GLY A 11 9.65 5.95 -12.10
CA GLY A 11 9.19 6.77 -13.23
C GLY A 11 7.97 6.16 -13.94
N GLY A 12 7.90 4.83 -14.02
CA GLY A 12 6.75 4.09 -14.52
C GLY A 12 5.52 4.27 -13.62
N TYR A 13 5.68 4.21 -12.30
CA TYR A 13 4.64 4.49 -11.32
C TYR A 13 4.04 5.89 -11.52
N GLU A 14 4.89 6.93 -11.60
CA GLU A 14 4.39 8.30 -11.79
C GLU A 14 3.60 8.43 -13.11
N ARG A 15 4.10 7.83 -14.20
CA ARG A 15 3.38 7.82 -15.49
C ARG A 15 2.05 7.10 -15.38
N ALA A 16 2.01 5.92 -14.74
CA ALA A 16 0.79 5.16 -14.54
C ALA A 16 -0.25 5.93 -13.71
N TRP A 17 0.20 6.69 -12.71
CA TRP A 17 -0.70 7.53 -11.89
C TRP A 17 -1.38 8.64 -12.71
N ARG A 18 -0.78 9.05 -13.84
CA ARG A 18 -1.35 10.03 -14.79
C ARG A 18 -2.18 9.37 -15.91
N THR A 19 -2.24 8.04 -15.97
CA THR A 19 -2.97 7.33 -17.04
C THR A 19 -4.48 7.40 -16.80
N PRO A 20 -5.30 7.70 -17.82
CA PRO A 20 -6.76 7.65 -17.73
C PRO A 20 -7.30 6.31 -17.25
N ASP A 21 -8.43 6.34 -16.56
CA ASP A 21 -9.13 5.12 -16.14
C ASP A 21 -9.55 4.28 -17.34
N GLY A 22 -9.39 2.96 -17.23
CA GLY A 22 -9.82 2.01 -18.25
C GLY A 22 -8.69 1.05 -18.63
N PRO A 23 -8.75 0.47 -19.83
CA PRO A 23 -7.79 -0.53 -20.28
C PRO A 23 -6.34 -0.03 -20.30
N GLU A 24 -6.09 1.27 -20.49
CA GLU A 24 -4.75 1.84 -20.43
C GLU A 24 -4.17 1.76 -19.01
N LEU A 25 -4.95 2.11 -17.98
CA LEU A 25 -4.52 1.99 -16.58
C LEU A 25 -4.28 0.54 -16.21
N ASP A 26 -5.17 -0.37 -16.62
CA ASP A 26 -5.03 -1.80 -16.32
C ASP A 26 -3.72 -2.37 -16.89
N ARG A 27 -3.36 -1.97 -18.12
CA ARG A 27 -2.07 -2.34 -18.73
C ARG A 27 -0.89 -1.72 -18.00
N ALA A 28 -0.94 -0.42 -17.68
CA ALA A 28 0.13 0.27 -16.96
C ALA A 28 0.38 -0.35 -15.58
N LEU A 29 -0.67 -0.76 -14.86
CA LEU A 29 -0.54 -1.46 -13.59
C LEU A 29 0.03 -2.87 -13.77
N ALA A 30 -0.39 -3.63 -14.80
CA ALA A 30 0.21 -4.93 -15.12
C ALA A 30 1.68 -4.82 -15.59
N GLU A 31 2.11 -3.65 -16.06
CA GLU A 31 3.52 -3.37 -16.36
C GLU A 31 4.36 -3.19 -15.08
N LEU A 32 3.77 -2.69 -13.99
CA LEU A 32 4.46 -2.37 -12.75
C LEU A 32 4.36 -3.46 -11.68
N PHE A 33 3.19 -4.07 -11.54
CA PHE A 33 2.83 -4.96 -10.44
C PHE A 33 2.64 -6.40 -10.92
N ALA A 34 2.95 -7.35 -10.04
CA ALA A 34 2.63 -8.75 -10.25
C ALA A 34 1.10 -8.93 -10.20
N ALA A 35 0.56 -9.95 -10.87
CA ALA A 35 -0.89 -10.17 -10.93
C ALA A 35 -1.55 -10.28 -9.54
N GLY A 36 -0.86 -10.93 -8.59
CA GLY A 36 -1.26 -11.08 -7.20
C GLY A 36 -0.53 -10.14 -6.24
N ALA A 37 -0.09 -8.97 -6.70
CA ALA A 37 0.63 -8.03 -5.86
C ALA A 37 -0.21 -7.56 -4.66
N THR A 38 0.46 -7.21 -3.56
CA THR A 38 -0.17 -6.57 -2.41
C THR A 38 0.22 -5.09 -2.33
N TYR A 39 -0.72 -4.24 -1.91
CA TYR A 39 -0.48 -2.81 -1.70
C TYR A 39 -0.97 -2.40 -0.31
N LEU A 40 -0.08 -1.93 0.55
CA LEU A 40 -0.36 -1.46 1.91
C LEU A 40 -0.16 0.06 1.96
N THR A 41 -1.27 0.78 2.16
CA THR A 41 -1.35 2.26 2.06
C THR A 41 -0.93 2.99 3.34
N ALA A 42 -0.77 2.27 4.44
CA ALA A 42 -0.18 2.78 5.67
C ALA A 42 0.14 1.60 6.61
N PRO A 43 1.09 1.77 7.55
CA PRO A 43 1.36 0.77 8.57
C PRO A 43 0.09 0.31 9.29
N PHE A 44 -0.02 -1.00 9.52
CA PHE A 44 -1.16 -1.67 10.19
C PHE A 44 -2.48 -1.70 9.40
N GLU A 45 -2.54 -1.17 8.17
CA GLU A 45 -3.69 -1.42 7.30
C GLU A 45 -3.67 -2.85 6.76
N ARG A 46 -4.83 -3.33 6.28
CA ARG A 46 -4.88 -4.55 5.48
C ARG A 46 -4.49 -4.24 4.03
N PRO A 47 -3.72 -5.11 3.36
CA PRO A 47 -3.32 -4.86 1.99
C PRO A 47 -4.49 -4.98 1.02
N PHE A 48 -4.45 -4.20 -0.04
CA PHE A 48 -5.22 -4.46 -1.26
C PHE A 48 -4.52 -5.57 -2.03
N GLU A 49 -5.24 -6.65 -2.33
CA GLU A 49 -4.66 -7.86 -2.94
C GLU A 49 -5.07 -8.01 -4.40
N GLY A 50 -4.08 -8.11 -5.28
CA GLY A 50 -4.23 -8.31 -6.72
C GLY A 50 -4.52 -7.03 -7.50
N LEU A 51 -4.24 -7.08 -8.80
CA LEU A 51 -4.43 -5.94 -9.72
C LEU A 51 -5.83 -5.33 -9.66
N PRO A 52 -6.96 -6.10 -9.63
CA PRO A 52 -8.28 -5.49 -9.57
C PRO A 52 -8.51 -4.60 -8.34
N ALA A 53 -8.05 -5.04 -7.16
CA ALA A 53 -8.18 -4.28 -5.92
C ALA A 53 -7.29 -3.03 -5.94
N ILE A 54 -6.05 -3.18 -6.42
CA ILE A 54 -5.10 -2.06 -6.57
C ILE A 54 -5.64 -1.02 -7.57
N THR A 55 -6.16 -1.44 -8.72
CA THR A 55 -6.77 -0.54 -9.71
C THR A 55 -7.92 0.25 -9.10
N GLN A 56 -8.84 -0.41 -8.39
CA GLN A 56 -9.98 0.27 -7.77
C GLN A 56 -9.52 1.27 -6.71
N MET A 57 -8.53 0.89 -5.89
CA MET A 57 -7.92 1.75 -4.89
C MET A 57 -7.29 2.98 -5.53
N TRP A 58 -6.46 2.82 -6.57
CA TRP A 58 -5.84 3.95 -7.29
C TRP A 58 -6.87 4.92 -7.86
N LYS A 59 -7.94 4.39 -8.47
CA LYS A 59 -9.05 5.21 -9.00
C LYS A 59 -9.73 6.04 -7.90
N ALA A 60 -9.97 5.44 -6.74
CA ALA A 60 -10.57 6.14 -5.61
C ALA A 60 -9.62 7.13 -4.92
N GLY A 61 -8.31 6.96 -5.08
CA GLY A 61 -7.26 7.74 -4.43
C GLY A 61 -6.86 9.03 -5.16
N ARG A 62 -7.41 9.27 -6.35
CA ARG A 62 -7.10 10.43 -7.20
C ARG A 62 -8.36 11.14 -7.69
N GLN A 63 -8.26 12.42 -8.00
CA GLN A 63 -9.36 13.17 -8.64
C GLN A 63 -9.52 12.82 -10.12
N GLY A 64 -8.48 12.28 -10.74
CA GLY A 64 -8.44 11.88 -12.15
C GLY A 64 -7.01 11.93 -12.71
N PRO A 65 -6.82 11.55 -13.99
CA PRO A 65 -5.51 11.56 -14.64
C PRO A 65 -4.90 12.97 -14.76
N ASP A 66 -5.75 14.00 -14.85
CA ASP A 66 -5.35 15.40 -14.99
C ASP A 66 -5.14 16.09 -13.63
N GLU A 67 -5.18 15.36 -12.52
CA GLU A 67 -4.95 15.94 -11.20
C GLU A 67 -3.54 16.57 -11.13
N PRO A 68 -3.43 17.87 -10.85
CA PRO A 68 -2.14 18.54 -10.85
C PRO A 68 -1.35 18.17 -9.58
N PHE A 69 -0.24 17.46 -9.79
CA PHE A 69 0.72 17.16 -8.73
C PHE A 69 2.16 17.17 -9.25
N THR A 70 3.08 17.39 -8.32
CA THR A 70 4.52 17.14 -8.51
C THR A 70 4.96 15.99 -7.62
N MET A 71 5.88 15.18 -8.10
CA MET A 71 6.48 14.07 -7.37
C MET A 71 8.01 14.18 -7.48
N ALA A 72 8.69 14.04 -6.35
CA ALA A 72 10.13 13.91 -6.28
C ALA A 72 10.47 12.61 -5.56
N ALA A 73 11.38 11.81 -6.12
CA ALA A 73 11.75 10.52 -5.55
C ALA A 73 13.27 10.37 -5.41
N GLU A 74 13.68 9.80 -4.30
CA GLU A 74 15.06 9.48 -3.96
C GLU A 74 15.17 7.98 -3.68
N ILE A 75 16.01 7.28 -4.45
CA ILE A 75 16.30 5.87 -4.17
C ILE A 75 17.23 5.80 -2.95
N ILE A 76 16.73 5.30 -1.83
CA ILE A 76 17.51 5.14 -0.60
C ILE A 76 18.37 3.88 -0.71
N ALA A 77 17.73 2.73 -1.01
CA ALA A 77 18.41 1.45 -1.14
C ALA A 77 17.81 0.61 -2.28
N ALA A 78 18.64 -0.26 -2.85
CA ALA A 78 18.20 -1.34 -3.73
C ALA A 78 19.10 -2.56 -3.47
N ASP A 79 18.49 -3.70 -3.20
CA ASP A 79 19.15 -4.99 -3.00
C ASP A 79 18.72 -5.95 -4.13
N PRO A 80 19.59 -6.20 -5.13
CA PRO A 80 19.27 -7.10 -6.23
C PRO A 80 19.11 -8.57 -5.80
N GLN A 81 19.78 -9.00 -4.74
CA GLN A 81 19.74 -10.37 -4.27
C GLN A 81 18.43 -10.66 -3.54
N GLN A 82 18.01 -9.74 -2.67
CA GLN A 82 16.72 -9.82 -1.96
C GLN A 82 15.55 -9.32 -2.82
N ARG A 83 15.84 -8.65 -3.94
CA ARG A 83 14.86 -7.97 -4.81
C ARG A 83 14.00 -6.96 -4.05
N VAL A 84 14.66 -6.15 -3.22
CA VAL A 84 14.02 -5.12 -2.39
C VAL A 84 14.48 -3.73 -2.81
N GLY A 85 13.55 -2.78 -2.87
CA GLY A 85 13.79 -1.36 -3.05
C GLY A 85 13.27 -0.55 -1.88
N VAL A 86 13.99 0.51 -1.50
CA VAL A 86 13.52 1.54 -0.56
C VAL A 86 13.60 2.90 -1.23
N VAL A 87 12.48 3.60 -1.30
CA VAL A 87 12.36 4.90 -1.98
C VAL A 87 11.77 5.92 -1.03
N ARG A 88 12.38 7.10 -0.93
CA ARG A 88 11.76 8.26 -0.31
C ARG A 88 11.02 9.05 -1.38
N VAL A 89 9.78 9.43 -1.12
CA VAL A 89 8.97 10.20 -2.06
C VAL A 89 8.42 11.45 -1.38
N GLU A 90 8.39 12.57 -2.09
CA GLU A 90 7.61 13.75 -1.73
C GLU A 90 6.60 14.02 -2.84
N VAL A 91 5.32 14.09 -2.49
CA VAL A 91 4.23 14.41 -3.41
C VAL A 91 3.56 15.70 -2.97
N ARG A 92 3.28 16.60 -3.92
CA ARG A 92 2.61 17.87 -3.68
C ARG A 92 1.44 18.03 -4.63
N TYR A 93 0.24 18.17 -4.09
CA TYR A 93 -1.00 18.41 -4.81
C TYR A 93 -1.46 19.86 -4.65
N GLY A 94 -1.86 20.49 -5.76
CA GLY A 94 -2.39 21.86 -5.76
C GLY A 94 -1.36 22.97 -5.48
N ALA A 95 -1.81 24.23 -5.55
CA ALA A 95 -0.97 25.39 -5.27
C ALA A 95 -0.76 25.60 -3.75
N PRO A 96 0.39 26.17 -3.31
CA PRO A 96 0.67 26.43 -1.90
C PRO A 96 -0.45 27.21 -1.15
N PRO A 97 -0.79 26.82 0.10
CA PRO A 97 -0.28 25.68 0.85
C PRO A 97 -1.08 24.40 0.49
N GLY A 98 -0.74 23.79 -0.65
CA GLY A 98 -1.35 22.56 -1.14
C GLY A 98 -1.10 21.36 -0.22
N LEU A 99 -1.66 20.22 -0.57
CA LEU A 99 -1.49 18.99 0.18
C LEU A 99 -0.10 18.40 -0.10
N VAL A 100 0.66 18.08 0.95
CA VAL A 100 2.03 17.56 0.85
C VAL A 100 2.13 16.25 1.62
N TYR A 101 2.67 15.24 0.95
CA TYR A 101 3.05 13.97 1.54
C TYR A 101 4.57 13.79 1.46
N ARG A 102 5.14 13.24 2.52
CA ARG A 102 6.45 12.60 2.53
C ARG A 102 6.25 11.13 2.83
N ASP A 103 6.93 10.28 2.09
CA ASP A 103 6.69 8.85 2.13
C ASP A 103 8.00 8.08 2.12
N LEU A 104 7.96 6.88 2.69
CA LEU A 104 8.94 5.83 2.47
C LEU A 104 8.21 4.62 1.89
N TRP A 105 8.62 4.24 0.68
CA TRP A 105 8.14 3.03 0.04
C TRP A 105 9.12 1.89 0.28
N ILE A 106 8.59 0.73 0.65
CA ILE A 106 9.29 -0.54 0.71
C ILE A 106 8.67 -1.44 -0.37
N LEU A 107 9.52 -1.91 -1.28
CA LEU A 107 9.08 -2.57 -2.51
C LEU A 107 9.76 -3.91 -2.63
N HIS A 108 8.99 -4.99 -2.74
CA HIS A 108 9.49 -6.32 -3.05
C HIS A 108 9.15 -6.67 -4.49
N PHE A 109 10.13 -7.19 -5.24
CA PHE A 109 9.98 -7.53 -6.64
C PHE A 109 10.10 -9.03 -6.90
N ASP A 110 9.34 -9.53 -7.86
CA ASP A 110 9.42 -10.92 -8.29
C ASP A 110 10.58 -11.19 -9.27
N ALA A 111 10.64 -12.41 -9.79
CA ALA A 111 11.67 -12.83 -10.75
C ALA A 111 11.64 -12.04 -12.08
N ALA A 112 10.48 -11.49 -12.44
CA ALA A 112 10.22 -10.73 -13.66
C ALA A 112 10.30 -9.20 -13.43
N ASP A 113 10.86 -8.77 -12.30
CA ASP A 113 10.99 -7.37 -11.89
C ASP A 113 9.63 -6.63 -11.77
N LYS A 114 8.55 -7.38 -11.49
CA LYS A 114 7.24 -6.82 -11.13
C LYS A 114 7.16 -6.64 -9.62
N CYS A 115 6.56 -5.53 -9.18
CA CYS A 115 6.32 -5.29 -7.76
C CYS A 115 5.29 -6.29 -7.22
N ALA A 116 5.73 -7.17 -6.33
CA ALA A 116 4.91 -8.20 -5.69
C ALA A 116 4.34 -7.75 -4.34
N ALA A 117 5.03 -6.85 -3.63
CA ALA A 117 4.49 -6.20 -2.44
C ALA A 117 4.95 -4.74 -2.42
N PHE A 118 3.99 -3.84 -2.27
CA PHE A 118 4.18 -2.41 -2.13
C PHE A 118 3.68 -1.98 -0.75
N GLU A 119 4.52 -1.28 -0.01
CA GLU A 119 4.18 -0.72 1.29
C GLU A 119 4.61 0.74 1.34
N GLU A 120 3.69 1.63 1.70
CA GLU A 120 3.95 3.06 1.93
C GLU A 120 3.85 3.43 3.42
N TRP A 121 4.65 4.43 3.79
CA TRP A 121 4.71 5.06 5.10
C TRP A 121 4.46 6.56 4.93
N PRO A 122 3.21 6.97 4.62
CA PRO A 122 2.91 8.35 4.34
C PRO A 122 2.90 9.18 5.61
N PHE A 123 3.46 10.37 5.53
CA PHE A 123 3.45 11.41 6.55
C PHE A 123 3.13 12.75 5.91
N TRP A 124 2.42 13.60 6.64
CA TRP A 124 2.07 14.94 6.18
C TRP A 124 2.24 15.95 7.32
N PRO A 125 2.35 17.26 7.02
CA PRO A 125 2.48 18.26 8.05
C PRO A 125 1.31 18.24 9.05
N PRO A 126 1.55 18.41 10.36
CA PRO A 126 0.48 18.53 11.35
C PRO A 126 -0.52 19.64 10.99
N GLY A 127 -1.81 19.38 11.19
CA GLY A 127 -2.88 20.34 10.88
C GLY A 127 -3.27 20.43 9.39
N SER A 128 -2.60 19.66 8.52
CA SER A 128 -3.04 19.49 7.12
C SER A 128 -4.05 18.34 6.98
N ARG A 129 -4.75 18.28 5.84
CA ARG A 129 -5.79 17.29 5.55
C ARG A 129 -5.25 16.02 4.86
N GLY A 130 -4.02 15.61 5.20
CA GLY A 130 -3.48 14.37 4.67
C GLY A 130 -4.22 13.14 5.20
N SER A 131 -4.26 12.09 4.40
CA SER A 131 -4.89 10.81 4.69
C SER A 131 -4.27 9.71 3.86
N TYR A 132 -4.46 8.46 4.27
CA TYR A 132 -4.22 7.26 3.46
C TYR A 132 -5.56 6.54 3.22
N GLN A 133 -5.62 5.69 2.20
CA GLN A 133 -6.82 4.89 1.96
C GLN A 133 -6.86 3.72 2.95
N ARG A 134 -7.99 3.53 3.64
CA ARG A 134 -8.18 2.39 4.55
C ARG A 134 -8.14 1.08 3.76
N GLY A 135 -7.46 0.07 4.29
CA GLY A 135 -7.44 -1.26 3.72
C GLY A 135 -8.83 -1.91 3.66
N PRO A 136 -9.05 -2.92 2.80
CA PRO A 136 -10.33 -3.61 2.69
C PRO A 136 -10.80 -4.15 4.04
N GLU A 137 -12.10 -4.09 4.36
CA GLU A 137 -12.65 -4.74 5.55
C GLU A 137 -12.63 -6.26 5.43
N LEU A 138 -12.33 -6.96 6.53
CA LEU A 138 -12.63 -8.40 6.57
C LEU A 138 -14.16 -8.51 6.50
N PRO A 139 -14.71 -9.44 5.69
CA PRO A 139 -16.11 -9.78 5.84
C PRO A 139 -16.33 -10.15 7.30
N HIS A 140 -17.30 -9.51 7.96
CA HIS A 140 -17.62 -9.80 9.35
C HIS A 140 -18.00 -11.28 9.47
N THR A 141 -17.05 -12.13 9.84
CA THR A 141 -17.37 -13.29 10.65
C THR A 141 -17.68 -12.72 12.02
N GLU A 142 -18.95 -12.73 12.43
CA GLU A 142 -19.33 -12.58 13.83
C GLU A 142 -18.72 -13.74 14.62
N GLU A 143 -17.42 -13.71 14.89
CA GLU A 143 -16.88 -14.42 16.03
C GLU A 143 -17.33 -13.66 17.26
N LYS A 144 -18.45 -14.14 17.79
CA LYS A 144 -19.01 -13.73 19.07
C LYS A 144 -17.91 -13.93 20.11
N ILE A 145 -17.18 -12.85 20.45
CA ILE A 145 -16.24 -12.86 21.56
C ILE A 145 -17.07 -13.26 22.79
N PRO A 146 -16.80 -14.43 23.42
CA PRO A 146 -17.57 -14.84 24.57
C PRO A 146 -17.40 -13.77 25.64
N SER A 147 -18.50 -13.38 26.29
CA SER A 147 -18.48 -12.47 27.42
C SER A 147 -17.54 -12.99 28.51
N ALA A 148 -17.02 -12.09 29.36
CA ALA A 148 -16.15 -12.47 30.47
C ALA A 148 -16.79 -13.54 31.39
N SER A 149 -18.13 -13.57 31.46
CA SER A 149 -18.90 -14.61 32.16
C SER A 149 -18.85 -15.99 31.49
N GLU A 150 -18.81 -16.04 30.15
CA GLU A 150 -18.71 -17.30 29.39
C GLU A 150 -17.29 -17.88 29.47
N GLN A 151 -16.26 -17.03 29.45
CA GLN A 151 -14.85 -17.45 29.61
C GLN A 151 -14.55 -17.96 31.03
N ALA A 152 -15.21 -17.40 32.05
CA ALA A 152 -15.08 -17.86 33.44
C ALA A 152 -15.72 -19.24 33.67
N ALA A 153 -16.75 -19.62 32.90
CA ALA A 153 -17.41 -20.91 33.02
C ALA A 153 -16.54 -22.06 32.46
N GLU A 154 -15.77 -21.81 31.40
CA GLU A 154 -14.87 -22.82 30.81
C GLU A 154 -13.59 -23.03 31.64
N GLY A 155 -13.12 -22.01 32.37
CA GLY A 155 -11.96 -22.10 33.24
C GLY A 155 -12.14 -22.99 34.49
N VAL A 156 -13.37 -23.35 34.85
CA VAL A 156 -13.66 -24.16 36.05
C VAL A 156 -13.46 -25.66 35.79
N HIS A 157 -13.45 -26.12 34.53
CA HIS A 157 -13.47 -27.57 34.24
C HIS A 157 -12.09 -28.25 34.18
N LEU A 158 -10.98 -27.51 34.17
CA LEU A 158 -9.62 -28.06 34.06
C LEU A 158 -8.85 -28.17 35.39
N GLY A 159 -9.50 -27.92 36.52
CA GLY A 159 -8.86 -27.87 37.83
C GLY A 159 -9.26 -29.00 38.79
N HIS A 160 -9.19 -30.28 38.41
CA HIS A 160 -9.15 -31.39 39.39
C HIS A 160 -8.74 -32.74 38.77
N VAL A 161 -7.44 -32.95 38.51
CA VAL A 161 -6.83 -34.29 38.59
C VAL A 161 -5.39 -34.15 39.09
N ALA A 162 -5.21 -34.20 40.40
CA ALA A 162 -3.96 -34.60 41.03
C ALA A 162 -4.22 -34.95 42.51
N GLN A 163 -4.44 -36.23 42.79
CA GLN A 163 -3.71 -37.04 43.78
C GLN A 163 -4.18 -38.49 43.74
#